data_AF-A0A6I4W5P3-F1
#
_entry.id   AF-A0A6I4W5P3-F1
#
_cell.length_a   1.000
_cell.length_b   1.000
_cell.length_c   1.000
_cell.angle_alpha   90.00
_cell.angle_beta   90.00
_cell.angle_gamma   90.00
#
_symmetry.space_group_name_H-M   'P 1'
#
loop_
_entity.id
_entity.type
_entity.pdbx_description
1 polymer ?
#
loop_
_entity_poly.entity_id
_entity_poly.type
_entity_poly.pdbx_seq_one_letter_code
_entity_poly.pdbx_strand_id
1 'polypeptide(L)'
;MSQAFSTDYQAMQQAEQMFQAKHREMVELLDALESDLQSGLARWEDDARDAYFEARAKWDKAARDQAKSIDEFSKSVGTARTNYQSAERSNVDQWS
;
A
#
# COMPACT_ATOMS: atom_id res chain seq x y z
N MET A 1 24.87 -14.91 -8.68
CA MET A 1 23.45 -14.66 -9.05
C MET A 1 22.51 -14.77 -7.84
N SER A 2 22.59 -15.83 -7.02
CA SER A 2 21.78 -16.00 -5.79
C SER A 2 21.87 -14.84 -4.78
N GLN A 3 23.08 -14.33 -4.51
CA GLN A 3 23.24 -13.21 -3.57
C GLN A 3 22.62 -11.89 -4.04
N ALA A 4 22.68 -11.57 -5.34
CA ALA A 4 22.10 -10.34 -5.88
C ALA A 4 20.57 -10.35 -5.73
N PHE A 5 19.93 -11.46 -6.11
CA PHE A 5 18.48 -11.64 -5.96
C PHE A 5 18.04 -11.54 -4.50
N SER A 6 18.79 -12.15 -3.57
CA SER A 6 18.48 -12.06 -2.13
C SER A 6 18.48 -10.61 -1.64
N THR A 7 19.48 -9.82 -2.02
CA THR A 7 19.58 -8.41 -1.63
C THR A 7 18.44 -7.59 -2.24
N ASP A 8 18.17 -7.77 -3.54
CA ASP A 8 17.08 -7.08 -4.23
C ASP A 8 15.72 -7.41 -3.61
N TYR A 9 15.49 -8.69 -3.27
CA TYR A 9 14.28 -9.14 -2.61
C TYR A 9 14.12 -8.54 -1.21
N GLN A 10 15.20 -8.46 -0.42
CA GLN A 10 15.17 -7.80 0.89
C GLN A 10 14.83 -6.31 0.77
N ALA A 11 15.38 -5.62 -0.23
CA ALA A 11 15.05 -4.23 -0.49
C ALA A 11 13.57 -4.05 -0.87
N MET A 12 13.01 -4.95 -1.70
CA MET A 12 11.59 -4.95 -2.05
C MET A 12 10.68 -5.19 -0.83
N GLN A 13 11.03 -6.13 0.05
CA GLN A 13 10.28 -6.36 1.30
C GLN A 13 10.30 -5.14 2.22
N GLN A 14 11.45 -4.47 2.35
CA GLN A 14 11.54 -3.24 3.15
C GLN A 14 10.67 -2.12 2.56
N ALA A 15 10.68 -1.98 1.23
CA ALA A 15 9.81 -1.02 0.54
C ALA A 15 8.32 -1.33 0.78
N GLU A 16 7.91 -2.61 0.72
CA GLU A 16 6.54 -3.03 1.03
C GLU A 16 6.13 -2.61 2.44
N GLN A 17 6.96 -2.92 3.44
CA GLN A 17 6.70 -2.57 4.84
C GLN A 17 6.59 -1.06 5.04
N MET A 18 7.47 -0.30 4.38
CA MET A 18 7.44 1.16 4.41
C MET A 18 6.15 1.70 3.80
N PHE A 19 5.73 1.20 2.63
CA PHE A 19 4.48 1.64 2.01
C PHE A 19 3.27 1.30 2.85
N GLN A 20 3.23 0.10 3.44
CA GLN A 20 2.16 -0.28 4.37
C GLN A 20 2.12 0.63 5.61
N ALA A 21 3.28 0.99 6.16
CA ALA A 21 3.34 1.92 7.29
C ALA A 21 2.84 3.32 6.91
N LYS A 22 3.27 3.85 5.77
CA LYS A 22 2.80 5.16 5.28
C LYS A 22 1.34 5.19 4.90
N HIS A 23 0.81 4.09 4.38
CA HIS A 23 -0.61 3.96 4.14
C HIS A 23 -1.42 3.99 5.45
N ARG A 24 -0.98 3.27 6.49
CA ARG A 24 -1.62 3.33 7.82
C ARG A 24 -1.58 4.73 8.41
N GLU A 25 -0.42 5.39 8.42
CA GLU A 25 -0.30 6.78 8.87
C GLU A 25 -1.27 7.71 8.12
N MET A 26 -1.42 7.53 6.80
CA MET A 26 -2.36 8.33 6.01
C MET A 26 -3.81 8.10 6.43
N VAL A 27 -4.23 6.85 6.61
CA VAL A 27 -5.59 6.51 7.05
C VAL A 27 -5.87 7.10 8.43
N GLU A 28 -4.94 6.98 9.37
CA GLU A 28 -5.07 7.55 10.72
C GLU A 28 -5.22 9.08 10.68
N LEU A 29 -4.44 9.76 9.82
CA LEU A 29 -4.56 11.21 9.62
C LEU A 29 -5.91 11.61 9.03
N LEU A 30 -6.42 10.83 8.07
CA LEU A 30 -7.73 11.08 7.46
C LEU A 30 -8.87 10.84 8.45
N ASP A 31 -8.79 9.80 9.27
CA ASP A 31 -9.78 9.51 10.33
C ASP A 31 -9.79 10.62 11.39
N ALA A 32 -8.61 11.11 11.78
CA ALA A 32 -8.49 12.23 12.71
C ALA A 32 -9.08 13.52 12.11
N LEU A 33 -8.79 13.80 10.83
CA LEU A 33 -9.37 14.93 10.11
C LEU A 33 -10.89 14.81 10.02
N GLU A 34 -11.42 13.63 9.67
CA GLU A 34 -12.86 13.39 9.60
C GLU A 34 -13.52 13.63 10.97
N SER A 35 -12.94 13.13 12.06
CA SER A 35 -13.46 13.36 13.41
C SER A 35 -13.49 14.86 13.78
N ASP A 36 -12.45 15.62 13.42
CA ASP A 36 -12.39 17.06 13.69
C ASP A 36 -13.47 17.81 12.90
N LEU A 37 -13.60 17.52 11.61
CA LEU A 37 -14.60 18.14 10.74
C LEU A 37 -16.03 17.79 11.14
N GLN A 38 -16.30 16.54 11.53
CA GLN A 38 -17.62 16.11 12.01
C GLN A 38 -18.07 16.87 13.27
N SER A 39 -17.13 17.24 14.15
CA SER A 39 -17.44 18.02 15.36
C SER A 39 -17.98 19.43 15.02
N GLY A 40 -17.57 19.98 13.87
CA GLY A 40 -18.01 21.27 13.36
C GLY A 40 -19.25 21.20 12.45
N LEU A 41 -19.54 20.03 11.88
CA LEU A 41 -20.53 19.84 10.81
C LEU A 41 -21.95 20.31 11.17
N ALA A 42 -22.33 20.22 12.45
CA ALA A 42 -23.62 20.71 12.93
C ALA A 42 -23.80 22.23 12.74
N ARG A 43 -22.71 22.99 12.62
CA ARG A 43 -22.69 24.45 12.42
C ARG A 43 -22.54 24.86 10.96
N TRP A 44 -22.34 23.91 10.06
CA TRP A 44 -22.05 24.19 8.66
C TRP A 44 -23.35 24.40 7.87
N GLU A 45 -23.35 25.47 7.06
CA GLU A 45 -24.34 25.71 6.01
C GLU A 45 -24.22 24.65 4.90
N ASP A 46 -25.25 24.50 4.07
CA ASP A 46 -25.36 23.40 3.10
C ASP A 46 -24.15 23.33 2.13
N ASP A 47 -23.65 24.46 1.61
CA ASP A 47 -22.50 24.50 0.70
C ASP A 47 -21.21 23.92 1.32
N ALA A 48 -20.99 24.15 2.62
CA ALA A 48 -19.83 23.62 3.32
C ALA A 48 -19.92 22.10 3.53
N ARG A 49 -21.14 21.57 3.69
CA ARG A 49 -21.37 20.12 3.80
C ARG A 49 -21.06 19.42 2.48
N ASP A 50 -21.50 20.00 1.37
CA ASP A 50 -21.23 19.46 0.03
C ASP A 50 -19.72 19.44 -0.27
N ALA A 51 -19.00 20.53 0.05
CA ALA A 51 -17.54 20.59 -0.09
C ALA A 51 -16.82 19.52 0.75
N TYR A 52 -17.32 19.22 1.95
CA TYR A 52 -16.78 18.13 2.76
C TYR A 52 -17.01 16.76 2.15
N PHE A 53 -18.23 16.46 1.68
CA PHE A 53 -18.49 15.16 1.05
C PHE A 53 -17.66 14.98 -0.22
N GLU A 54 -17.42 16.05 -0.99
CA GLU A 54 -16.52 16.01 -2.14
C GLU A 54 -15.07 15.74 -1.73
N ALA A 55 -14.55 16.47 -0.74
CA ALA A 55 -13.19 16.26 -0.23
C ALA A 55 -13.03 14.83 0.32
N ARG A 56 -14.05 14.35 1.05
CA ARG A 56 -14.11 13.00 1.58
C ARG A 56 -14.00 11.94 0.52
N ALA A 57 -14.83 12.05 -0.51
CA ALA A 57 -14.80 11.12 -1.62
C ALA A 57 -13.41 11.07 -2.30
N LYS A 58 -12.73 12.22 -2.42
CA LYS A 58 -11.38 12.31 -3.01
C LYS A 58 -10.33 11.60 -2.17
N TRP A 59 -10.25 11.86 -0.87
CA TRP A 59 -9.23 11.21 -0.03
C TRP A 59 -9.52 9.72 0.18
N ASP A 60 -10.80 9.32 0.29
CA ASP A 60 -11.19 7.91 0.40
C ASP A 60 -10.79 7.13 -0.86
N LYS A 61 -10.93 7.77 -2.04
CA LYS A 61 -10.46 7.20 -3.29
C LYS A 61 -8.95 7.04 -3.29
N ALA A 62 -8.20 8.08 -2.87
CA ALA A 62 -6.74 8.03 -2.81
C ALA A 62 -6.24 6.92 -1.86
N ALA A 63 -6.88 6.74 -0.71
CA ALA A 63 -6.58 5.66 0.24
C ALA A 63 -6.79 4.28 -0.38
N ARG A 64 -7.93 4.06 -1.06
CA ARG A 64 -8.19 2.79 -1.75
C ARG A 64 -7.20 2.51 -2.87
N ASP A 65 -6.85 3.53 -3.66
CA ASP A 65 -5.90 3.39 -4.76
C ASP A 65 -4.50 3.00 -4.23
N GLN A 66 -4.04 3.63 -3.14
CA GLN A 66 -2.77 3.27 -2.49
C GLN A 66 -2.80 1.84 -1.95
N ALA A 67 -3.88 1.44 -1.27
CA ALA A 67 -4.03 0.08 -0.75
C ALA A 67 -3.93 -0.96 -1.88
N LYS A 68 -4.58 -0.68 -3.02
CA LYS A 68 -4.50 -1.53 -4.21
C LYS A 68 -3.08 -1.61 -4.77
N SER A 69 -2.37 -0.48 -4.90
CA SER A 69 -0.99 -0.49 -5.38
C SER A 69 -0.03 -1.27 -4.47
N ILE A 70 -0.24 -1.21 -3.15
CA ILE A 70 0.55 -1.97 -2.17
C ILE A 70 0.28 -3.48 -2.32
N ASP A 71 -0.98 -3.89 -2.49
CA ASP A 71 -1.35 -5.29 -2.71
C ASP A 71 -0.77 -5.83 -4.04
N GLU A 72 -0.86 -5.05 -5.12
CA GLU A 72 -0.25 -5.40 -6.41
C GLU A 72 1.27 -5.55 -6.31
N PHE A 73 1.93 -4.65 -5.58
CA PHE A 73 3.37 -4.73 -5.32
C PHE A 73 3.73 -5.99 -4.55
N SER A 74 3.02 -6.29 -3.45
CA SER A 74 3.22 -7.49 -2.63
C SER A 74 3.10 -8.78 -3.45
N LYS A 75 2.07 -8.87 -4.29
CA LYS A 75 1.86 -10.01 -5.21
C LYS A 75 2.99 -10.18 -6.21
N SER A 76 3.48 -9.08 -6.78
CA SER A 76 4.60 -9.09 -7.73
C SER A 76 5.89 -9.60 -7.06
N VAL A 77 6.20 -9.10 -5.87
CA VAL A 77 7.35 -9.52 -5.07
C VAL A 77 7.28 -11.01 -4.71
N GLY A 78 6.10 -11.50 -4.32
CA GLY A 78 5.87 -12.92 -4.04
C GLY A 78 6.04 -13.83 -5.27
N THR A 79 5.54 -13.38 -6.43
CA THR A 79 5.70 -14.08 -7.71
C THR A 79 7.17 -14.15 -8.12
N ALA A 80 7.91 -13.05 -8.03
CA ALA A 80 9.34 -13.00 -8.35
C ALA A 80 10.15 -14.00 -7.50
N ARG A 81 9.87 -14.09 -6.19
CA ARG A 81 10.48 -15.08 -5.30
C ARG A 81 10.19 -16.52 -5.70
N THR A 82 8.92 -16.82 -5.97
CA THR A 82 8.50 -18.18 -6.33
C THR A 82 9.17 -18.64 -7.62
N ASN A 83 9.23 -17.75 -8.62
CA ASN A 83 9.90 -18.01 -9.88
C ASN A 83 11.40 -18.25 -9.70
N TYR A 84 12.07 -17.43 -8.88
CA TYR A 84 13.50 -17.57 -8.61
C TYR A 84 13.83 -18.90 -7.91
N GLN A 85 13.09 -19.24 -6.85
CA GLN A 85 13.28 -20.50 -6.12
C GLN A 85 13.04 -21.72 -7.00
N SER A 86 12.06 -21.65 -7.90
CA SER A 86 11.75 -22.73 -8.84
C SER A 86 12.85 -22.90 -9.88
N ALA A 87 13.40 -21.79 -10.40
CA ALA A 87 14.51 -21.81 -11.34
C ALA A 87 15.80 -22.36 -10.70
N GLU A 88 16.10 -21.99 -9.45
CA GLU A 88 17.27 -22.49 -8.72
C GLU A 88 17.17 -24.00 -8.47
N ARG A 89 15.99 -24.50 -8.06
CA ARG A 89 15.74 -25.95 -7.91
C ARG A 89 15.89 -26.71 -9.23
N SER A 90 15.29 -26.22 -10.31
CA SER A 90 15.38 -26.86 -11.63
C SER A 90 16.82 -26.92 -12.14
N ASN A 91 17.62 -25.87 -11.89
CA ASN A 91 19.04 -25.88 -12.25
C ASN A 91 19.85 -26.85 -11.38
N VAL A 92 19.55 -26.97 -10.08
CA VAL A 92 20.20 -27.97 -9.21
C VAL A 92 19.84 -29.39 -9.66
N ASP A 93 18.56 -29.66 -9.94
CA ASP A 93 18.08 -30.98 -10.39
C ASP A 93 18.67 -31.40 -11.75
N GLN A 94 18.98 -30.44 -12.63
CA GLN A 94 19.67 -30.73 -13.90
C GLN A 94 21.15 -31.07 -13.74
N TRP A 95 21.76 -30.70 -12.62
CA TRP A 95 23.21 -30.82 -12.36
C TRP A 95 23.55 -31.86 -11.29
N SER A 96 22.53 -32.49 -10.68
CA SER A 96 22.62 -33.67 -9.81
C SER A 96 22.41 -34.96 -10.59
#